data_AF-A0A1S6IYI9-F1
#
_entry.id   AF-A0A1S6IYI9-F1
#
_cell.length_a   1.000
_cell.length_b   1.000
_cell.length_c   1.000
_cell.angle_alpha   90.00
_cell.angle_beta   90.00
_cell.angle_gamma   90.00
#
_symmetry.space_group_name_H-M   'P 1'
#
loop_
_entity.id
_entity.type
_entity.pdbx_description
1 polymer ?
#
loop_
_entity_poly.entity_id
_entity_poly.type
_entity_poly.pdbx_seq_one_letter_code
_entity_poly.pdbx_strand_id
1 'polypeptide(L)'
;MAKFLFRLEQVLEQRIKAEEKALLELAKAQQECTKIEKSLAATEDKLQQAFSYAGTISHPSEQMQSFIYVEHLKQTVERQRRLLLRAKEILELRKKEVLDAKKDRMILEKLKEKQFIEYKELEMYIEQKEIDELATLGFARANNS
;
A
#
# COMPACT_ATOMS: atom_id res chain seq x y z
N MET A 1 0.83 -39.01 9.63
CA MET A 1 0.36 -37.68 10.09
C MET A 1 -0.21 -36.92 8.92
N ALA A 2 -1.42 -36.38 9.07
CA ALA A 2 -2.04 -35.58 8.02
C ALA A 2 -1.23 -34.29 7.82
N LYS A 3 -1.33 -33.65 6.66
CA LYS A 3 -0.79 -32.28 6.49
C LYS A 3 -1.92 -31.29 6.76
N PHE A 4 -1.63 -30.20 7.46
CA PHE A 4 -2.57 -29.11 7.61
C PHE A 4 -2.93 -28.51 6.23
N LEU A 5 -4.22 -28.39 5.94
CA LEU A 5 -4.74 -27.81 4.71
C LEU A 5 -5.68 -26.65 5.04
N PHE A 6 -5.25 -25.43 4.73
CA PHE A 6 -6.10 -24.25 4.90
C PHE A 6 -7.03 -24.09 3.69
N ARG A 7 -8.34 -24.23 3.93
CA ARG A 7 -9.35 -24.21 2.84
C ARG A 7 -9.39 -22.89 2.06
N LEU A 8 -8.96 -21.79 2.67
CA LEU A 8 -8.98 -20.45 2.08
C LEU A 8 -7.60 -19.99 1.57
N GLU A 9 -6.66 -20.91 1.34
CA GLU A 9 -5.31 -20.57 0.88
C GLU A 9 -5.32 -19.74 -0.41
N GLN A 10 -6.14 -20.15 -1.40
CA GLN A 10 -6.28 -19.40 -2.66
C GLN A 10 -6.85 -18.00 -2.44
N VAL A 11 -7.77 -17.83 -1.50
CA VAL A 11 -8.34 -16.52 -1.18
C VAL A 11 -7.30 -15.65 -0.49
N LEU A 12 -6.49 -16.22 0.42
CA LEU A 12 -5.39 -15.51 1.06
C LEU A 12 -4.35 -15.05 0.03
N GLU A 13 -3.97 -15.90 -0.93
CA GLU A 13 -3.06 -15.54 -2.01
C GLU A 13 -3.62 -14.40 -2.88
N GLN A 14 -4.92 -14.43 -3.19
CA GLN A 14 -5.59 -13.32 -3.89
C GLN A 14 -5.54 -12.02 -3.09
N ARG A 15 -5.70 -12.07 -1.75
CA ARG A 15 -5.59 -10.88 -0.90
C ARG A 15 -4.18 -10.32 -0.83
N ILE A 16 -3.16 -11.19 -0.79
CA ILE A 16 -1.75 -10.79 -0.88
C ILE A 16 -1.51 -10.03 -2.20
N LYS A 17 -1.91 -10.60 -3.34
CA LYS A 17 -1.77 -9.94 -4.65
C LYS A 17 -2.55 -8.63 -4.74
N ALA A 18 -3.71 -8.54 -4.09
CA ALA A 18 -4.48 -7.30 -4.02
C ALA A 18 -3.75 -6.20 -3.21
N GLU A 19 -3.14 -6.55 -2.08
CA GLU A 19 -2.30 -5.61 -1.29
C GLU A 19 -1.07 -5.16 -2.09
N GLU A 20 -0.37 -6.08 -2.75
CA GLU A 20 0.77 -5.76 -3.61
C GLU A 20 0.38 -4.79 -4.73
N LYS A 21 -0.75 -5.04 -5.40
CA LYS A 21 -1.28 -4.14 -6.43
C LYS A 21 -1.62 -2.77 -5.85
N ALA A 22 -2.27 -2.70 -4.69
CA ALA A 22 -2.59 -1.44 -4.04
C ALA A 22 -1.33 -0.63 -3.68
N LEU A 23 -0.27 -1.30 -3.21
CA LEU A 23 1.03 -0.68 -2.94
C LEU A 23 1.69 -0.12 -4.20
N LEU A 24 1.62 -0.85 -5.32
CA LEU A 24 2.13 -0.36 -6.62
C LEU A 24 1.37 0.87 -7.10
N GLU A 25 0.03 0.88 -6.99
CA GLU A 25 -0.78 2.04 -7.36
C GLU A 25 -0.52 3.25 -6.44
N LEU A 26 -0.28 3.02 -5.14
CA LEU A 26 0.14 4.06 -4.21
C LEU A 26 1.49 4.66 -4.62
N ALA A 27 2.47 3.83 -4.98
CA ALA A 27 3.77 4.28 -5.43
C ALA A 27 3.67 5.15 -6.71
N LYS A 28 2.84 4.75 -7.67
CA LYS A 28 2.56 5.55 -8.88
C LYS A 28 1.94 6.89 -8.54
N ALA A 29 0.93 6.91 -7.67
CA ALA A 29 0.28 8.16 -7.24
C ALA A 29 1.27 9.10 -6.53
N GLN A 30 2.16 8.55 -5.70
CA GLN A 30 3.20 9.31 -5.02
C GLN A 30 4.20 9.91 -6.02
N GLN A 31 4.61 9.14 -7.03
CA GLN A 31 5.52 9.61 -8.08
C GLN A 31 4.90 10.76 -8.89
N GLU A 32 3.63 10.65 -9.26
CA GLU A 32 2.91 11.71 -9.98
C GLU A 32 2.77 12.97 -9.13
N CYS A 33 2.41 12.86 -7.85
CA CYS A 33 2.42 14.00 -6.92
C CYS A 33 3.78 14.70 -6.90
N THR A 34 4.86 13.95 -6.68
CA THR A 34 6.22 14.51 -6.62
C THR A 34 6.65 15.15 -7.94
N LYS A 35 6.25 14.58 -9.08
CA LYS A 35 6.52 15.16 -10.41
C LYS A 35 5.81 16.50 -10.59
N ILE A 36 4.54 16.59 -10.20
CA ILE A 36 3.76 17.83 -10.28
C ILE A 36 4.34 18.88 -9.32
N GLU A 37 4.71 18.50 -8.09
CA GLU A 37 5.34 19.41 -7.12
C GLU A 37 6.65 20.00 -7.65
N LYS A 38 7.52 19.16 -8.23
CA LYS A 38 8.77 19.64 -8.86
C LYS A 38 8.50 20.59 -10.03
N SER A 39 7.52 20.26 -10.88
CA SER A 39 7.14 21.11 -12.01
C SER A 39 6.55 22.45 -11.55
N LEU A 40 5.76 22.45 -10.48
CA LEU A 40 5.18 23.63 -9.88
C LEU A 40 6.27 24.54 -9.32
N ALA A 41 7.16 24.00 -8.49
CA ALA A 41 8.29 24.75 -7.92
C ALA A 41 9.15 25.40 -9.02
N ALA A 42 9.50 24.64 -10.06
CA ALA A 42 10.27 25.18 -11.19
C ALA A 42 9.52 26.28 -11.97
N THR A 43 8.19 26.25 -12.00
CA THR A 43 7.37 27.29 -12.67
C THR A 43 7.24 28.52 -11.78
N GLU A 44 7.11 28.34 -10.46
CA GLU A 44 7.12 29.42 -9.48
C GLU A 44 8.48 30.16 -9.46
N ASP A 45 9.60 29.43 -9.54
CA ASP A 45 10.93 30.02 -9.68
C ASP A 45 11.06 30.86 -10.95
N LYS A 46 10.57 30.34 -12.09
CA LYS A 46 10.55 31.07 -13.37
C LYS A 46 9.67 32.32 -13.28
N LEU A 47 8.55 32.24 -12.58
CA LEU A 47 7.65 33.37 -12.37
C LEU A 47 8.35 34.46 -11.55
N GLN A 48 9.06 34.08 -10.49
CA GLN A 48 9.83 35.02 -9.67
C GLN A 48 10.95 35.70 -10.49
N GLN A 49 11.68 34.93 -11.30
CA GLN A 49 12.68 35.48 -12.21
C GLN A 49 12.06 36.43 -13.23
N ALA A 50 10.94 36.04 -13.85
CA ALA A 50 10.22 36.88 -14.82
C ALA A 50 9.75 38.21 -14.20
N PHE A 51 9.26 38.19 -12.96
CA PHE A 51 8.90 39.40 -12.22
C PHE A 51 10.10 40.31 -11.95
N SER A 52 11.22 39.74 -11.50
CA SER A 52 12.44 40.53 -11.27
C SER A 52 12.96 41.16 -12.56
N TYR A 53 12.93 40.43 -13.67
CA TYR A 53 13.34 40.91 -14.99
C TYR A 53 12.41 42.01 -15.50
N ALA A 54 11.09 41.86 -15.37
CA ALA A 54 10.11 42.87 -15.79
C ALA A 54 10.36 44.24 -15.17
N GLY A 55 10.83 44.31 -13.92
CA GLY A 55 11.17 45.55 -13.23
C GLY A 55 12.42 46.26 -13.76
N THR A 56 13.22 45.61 -14.60
CA THR A 56 14.46 46.17 -15.19
C THR A 56 14.29 46.67 -16.63
N ILE A 57 13.16 46.36 -17.27
CA ILE A 57 12.93 46.67 -18.69
C ILE A 57 12.52 48.13 -18.85
N SER A 58 13.24 48.86 -19.70
CA SER A 58 12.95 50.27 -20.02
C SER A 58 12.18 50.46 -21.34
N HIS A 59 12.19 49.47 -22.24
CA HIS A 59 11.51 49.57 -23.54
C HIS A 59 10.03 49.13 -23.45
N PRO A 60 9.06 49.95 -23.89
CA PRO A 60 7.63 49.64 -23.77
C PRO A 60 7.17 48.34 -24.45
N SER A 61 7.77 47.99 -25.60
CA SER A 61 7.46 46.75 -26.33
C SER A 61 7.90 45.50 -25.56
N GLU A 62 9.09 45.54 -24.95
CA GLU A 62 9.63 44.47 -24.12
C GLU A 62 8.87 44.34 -22.79
N GLN A 63 8.40 45.46 -22.23
CA GLN A 63 7.53 45.45 -21.05
C GLN A 63 6.23 44.68 -21.33
N MET A 64 5.57 44.98 -22.45
CA MET A 64 4.32 44.29 -22.83
C MET A 64 4.53 42.78 -22.99
N GLN A 65 5.62 42.36 -23.65
CA GLN A 65 5.95 40.94 -23.79
C GLN A 65 6.20 40.27 -22.43
N SER A 66 6.91 40.96 -21.53
CA SER A 66 7.16 40.48 -20.18
C SER A 66 5.87 40.31 -19.37
N PHE A 67 4.94 41.27 -19.45
CA PHE A 67 3.63 41.17 -18.80
C PHE A 67 2.82 39.95 -19.29
N ILE A 68 2.77 39.73 -20.61
CA ILE A 68 2.08 38.57 -21.20
C ILE A 68 2.70 37.25 -20.71
N TYR A 69 4.03 37.18 -20.66
CA TYR A 69 4.74 35.99 -20.19
C TYR A 69 4.48 35.71 -18.69
N VAL A 70 4.51 36.75 -17.85
CA VAL A 70 4.20 36.65 -16.42
C VAL A 70 2.77 36.17 -16.20
N GLU A 71 1.79 36.72 -16.92
CA GLU A 71 0.40 36.25 -16.84
C GLU A 71 0.24 34.79 -17.28
N HIS A 72 0.91 34.39 -18.35
CA HIS A 72 0.94 32.98 -18.77
C HIS A 72 1.52 32.06 -17.67
N LEU A 73 2.61 32.46 -17.04
CA LEU A 73 3.21 31.70 -15.94
C LEU A 73 2.29 31.62 -14.72
N LYS A 74 1.60 32.70 -14.34
CA LYS A 74 0.59 32.67 -13.27
C LYS A 74 -0.53 31.68 -13.57
N GLN A 75 -1.09 31.73 -14.77
CA GLN A 75 -2.14 30.79 -15.18
C GLN A 75 -1.65 29.33 -15.17
N THR A 76 -0.38 29.12 -15.53
CA THR A 76 0.25 27.80 -15.49
C THR A 76 0.42 27.29 -14.05
N VAL A 77 0.91 28.14 -13.13
CA VAL A 77 1.02 27.85 -11.70
C VAL A 77 -0.34 27.47 -11.12
N GLU A 78 -1.37 28.26 -11.40
CA GLU A 78 -2.72 27.98 -10.91
C GLU A 78 -3.29 26.66 -11.45
N ARG A 79 -2.98 26.31 -12.71
CA ARG A 79 -3.35 25.01 -13.27
C ARG A 79 -2.59 23.86 -12.58
N GLN A 80 -1.29 24.01 -12.38
CA GLN A 80 -0.45 23.00 -11.71
C GLN A 80 -0.87 22.81 -10.24
N ARG A 81 -1.25 23.88 -9.52
CA ARG A 81 -1.81 23.79 -8.16
C ARG A 81 -3.09 22.97 -8.11
N ARG A 82 -4.01 23.20 -9.06
CA ARG A 82 -5.25 22.39 -9.16
C ARG A 82 -4.94 20.92 -9.48
N LEU A 83 -3.98 20.66 -10.36
CA LEU A 83 -3.54 19.29 -10.67
C LEU A 83 -2.90 18.63 -9.44
N LEU A 84 -2.09 19.36 -8.68
CA LEU A 84 -1.47 18.87 -7.46
C LEU A 84 -2.51 18.51 -6.41
N LEU A 85 -3.53 19.34 -6.23
CA LEU A 85 -4.62 19.07 -5.29
C LEU A 85 -5.34 17.76 -5.64
N ARG A 86 -5.69 17.57 -6.92
CA ARG A 86 -6.28 16.30 -7.40
C ARG A 86 -5.35 15.11 -7.21
N ALA A 87 -4.06 15.27 -7.50
CA ALA A 87 -3.08 14.21 -7.31
C ALA A 87 -2.96 13.81 -5.83
N LYS A 88 -3.00 14.79 -4.91
CA LYS A 88 -3.02 14.55 -3.46
C LYS A 88 -4.29 13.84 -3.00
N GLU A 89 -5.45 14.20 -3.55
CA GLU A 89 -6.71 13.48 -3.28
C GLU A 89 -6.62 12.01 -3.72
N ILE A 90 -6.07 11.74 -4.91
CA ILE A 90 -5.84 10.39 -5.42
C ILE A 90 -4.85 9.64 -4.51
N LEU A 91 -3.76 10.28 -4.09
CA LEU A 91 -2.78 9.69 -3.18
C LEU A 91 -3.43 9.26 -1.86
N GLU A 92 -4.26 10.10 -1.25
CA GLU A 92 -4.99 9.76 -0.03
C GLU A 92 -5.99 8.62 -0.23
N LEU A 93 -6.65 8.56 -1.38
CA LEU A 93 -7.50 7.43 -1.74
C LEU A 93 -6.69 6.13 -1.81
N ARG A 94 -5.53 6.13 -2.48
CA ARG A 94 -4.65 4.95 -2.58
C ARG A 94 -4.10 4.51 -1.24
N LYS A 95 -3.81 5.45 -0.32
CA LYS A 95 -3.40 5.11 1.06
C LYS A 95 -4.51 4.33 1.78
N LYS A 96 -5.76 4.76 1.65
CA LYS A 96 -6.91 4.05 2.24
C LYS A 96 -7.08 2.66 1.66
N GLU A 97 -6.98 2.52 0.33
CA GLU A 97 -7.06 1.22 -0.34
C GLU A 97 -5.98 0.24 0.15
N VAL A 98 -4.74 0.70 0.34
CA VAL A 98 -3.66 -0.11 0.91
C VAL A 98 -3.99 -0.57 2.33
N LEU A 99 -4.51 0.34 3.17
CA LEU A 99 -4.87 -0.01 4.55
C LEU A 99 -5.98 -1.06 4.58
N ASP A 100 -6.98 -0.94 3.72
CA ASP A 100 -8.09 -1.88 3.68
C ASP A 100 -7.67 -3.24 3.09
N ALA A 101 -6.86 -3.25 2.03
CA ALA A 101 -6.28 -4.48 1.48
C ALA A 101 -5.42 -5.22 2.51
N LYS A 102 -4.62 -4.48 3.30
CA LYS A 102 -3.81 -5.03 4.39
C LYS A 102 -4.68 -5.63 5.49
N LYS A 103 -5.77 -4.96 5.90
CA LYS A 103 -6.71 -5.51 6.89
C LYS A 103 -7.31 -6.83 6.38
N ASP A 104 -7.76 -6.86 5.14
CA ASP A 104 -8.36 -8.05 4.52
C ASP A 104 -7.38 -9.24 4.51
N ARG A 105 -6.11 -9.02 4.16
CA ARG A 105 -5.07 -10.04 4.25
C ARG A 105 -4.89 -10.52 5.70
N MET A 106 -4.73 -9.58 6.64
CA MET A 106 -4.45 -9.90 8.04
C MET A 106 -5.58 -10.70 8.70
N ILE A 107 -6.84 -10.49 8.31
CA ILE A 107 -7.97 -11.28 8.80
C ILE A 107 -7.80 -12.75 8.41
N LEU A 108 -7.45 -13.03 7.16
CA LEU A 108 -7.24 -14.39 6.68
C LEU A 108 -5.99 -15.05 7.26
N GLU A 109 -4.91 -14.29 7.45
CA GLU A 109 -3.70 -14.81 8.11
C GLU A 109 -3.99 -15.23 9.54
N LYS A 110 -4.65 -14.38 10.33
CA LYS A 110 -5.05 -14.71 11.70
C LYS A 110 -5.97 -15.93 11.76
N LEU A 111 -6.90 -16.05 10.80
CA LEU A 111 -7.77 -17.22 10.71
C LEU A 111 -6.97 -18.50 10.41
N LYS A 112 -6.00 -18.43 9.49
CA LYS A 112 -5.11 -19.55 9.15
C LYS A 112 -4.26 -19.96 10.36
N GLU A 113 -3.66 -18.99 11.05
CA GLU A 113 -2.88 -19.23 12.27
C GLU A 113 -3.72 -19.93 13.34
N LYS A 114 -4.94 -19.45 13.58
CA LYS A 114 -5.85 -20.06 14.56
C LYS A 114 -6.18 -21.51 14.21
N GLN A 115 -6.57 -21.77 12.96
CA GLN A 115 -6.87 -23.14 12.50
C GLN A 115 -5.66 -24.06 12.57
N PHE A 116 -4.46 -23.52 12.36
CA PHE A 116 -3.22 -24.28 12.47
C PHE A 116 -2.91 -24.66 13.92
N ILE A 117 -3.16 -23.77 14.88
CA ILE A 117 -3.02 -24.06 16.31
C ILE A 117 -4.02 -25.16 16.71
N GLU A 118 -5.29 -25.01 16.34
CA GLU A 118 -6.34 -26.01 16.62
C GLU A 118 -5.99 -27.38 16.01
N TYR A 119 -5.45 -27.40 14.79
CA TYR A 119 -4.98 -28.62 14.15
C TYR A 119 -3.86 -29.31 14.95
N LYS A 120 -2.87 -28.54 15.43
CA LYS A 120 -1.76 -29.07 16.24
C LYS A 120 -2.22 -29.62 17.59
N GLU A 121 -3.12 -28.91 18.27
CA GLU A 121 -3.69 -29.35 19.54
C GLU A 121 -4.44 -30.68 19.37
N LEU A 122 -5.20 -30.83 18.28
CA LEU A 122 -5.89 -32.07 17.97
C LEU A 122 -4.93 -33.21 17.63
N GLU A 123 -3.88 -32.94 16.84
CA GLU A 123 -2.85 -33.93 16.51
C GLU A 123 -2.14 -34.44 17.77
N MET A 124 -1.73 -33.53 18.66
CA MET A 124 -1.14 -33.88 19.95
C MET A 124 -2.09 -34.70 20.84
N TYR A 125 -3.37 -34.35 20.88
CA TYR A 125 -4.37 -35.09 21.65
C TYR A 125 -4.56 -36.52 21.13
N ILE A 126 -4.61 -36.70 19.80
CA ILE A 126 -4.72 -38.02 19.18
C ILE A 126 -3.47 -38.86 19.47
N GLU A 127 -2.28 -38.30 19.28
CA GLU A 127 -1.02 -38.99 19.58
C GLU A 127 -0.93 -39.42 21.04
N GLN A 128 -1.30 -38.54 21.98
CA GLN A 128 -1.29 -38.87 23.40
C GLN A 128 -2.26 -40.02 23.72
N LYS A 129 -3.47 -39.99 23.13
CA LYS A 129 -4.46 -41.05 23.30
C LYS A 129 -3.97 -42.39 22.74
N GLU A 130 -3.32 -42.39 21.58
CA GLU A 130 -2.73 -43.60 20.99
C GLU A 130 -1.61 -44.18 21.89
N ILE A 131 -0.78 -43.33 22.49
CA ILE A 131 0.26 -43.74 23.45
C ILE A 131 -0.36 -44.39 24.70
N ASP A 132 -1.39 -43.77 25.28
CA ASP A 132 -2.07 -44.29 26.47
C ASP A 132 -2.76 -45.65 26.17
N GLU A 133 -3.41 -45.78 25.01
CA GLU A 133 -4.00 -47.05 24.56
C GLU A 133 -2.94 -48.15 24.38
N LEU A 134 -1.79 -47.84 23.78
CA LEU A 134 -0.67 -48.79 23.65
C LEU A 134 -0.11 -49.19 25.03
N ALA A 135 0.03 -48.25 25.96
CA ALA A 135 0.52 -48.52 27.31
C ALA A 135 -0.43 -49.44 28.10
N THR A 136 -1.74 -49.20 28.03
CA THR A 136 -2.74 -50.06 28.69
C THR A 136 -2.76 -51.47 28.10
N LEU A 137 -2.67 -51.62 26.78
CA LEU A 137 -2.56 -52.93 26.11
C LEU A 137 -1.27 -53.67 26.49
N GLY A 138 -0.14 -52.96 26.61
CA GLY A 138 1.13 -53.52 27.07
C GLY A 138 1.07 -54.02 28.50
N PHE A 139 0.49 -53.22 29.40
CA PHE A 139 0.31 -53.59 30.81
C PHE A 139 -0.61 -54.80 30.98
N ALA A 140 -1.72 -54.86 30.23
CA ALA A 140 -2.64 -55.99 30.24
C ALA A 140 -1.99 -57.31 29.77
N ARG A 141 -1.00 -57.25 28.86
CA ARG A 141 -0.24 -58.43 28.44
C ARG A 141 0.79 -58.85 29.49
N ALA A 142 1.45 -57.89 30.14
CA ALA A 142 2.46 -58.15 31.17
C ALA A 142 1.86 -58.78 32.45
N ASN A 143 0.61 -58.45 32.81
CA ASN A 143 -0.07 -59.03 33.98
C ASN A 143 -0.71 -60.41 33.72
N ASN A 144 -0.83 -60.83 32.46
CA ASN A 144 -1.39 -62.15 32.08
C ASN A 144 -0.29 -63.18 31.72
N SER A 145 0.98 -62.89 32.06
CA SER A 145 2.14 -63.76 31.91
C SER A 145 2.70 -64.11 33.30
#